data_AF-A0A7C5RQ12-F1
#
_entry.id   AF-A0A7C5RQ12-F1
#
_cell.length_a   1.000
_cell.length_b   1.000
_cell.length_c   1.000
_cell.angle_alpha   90.00
_cell.angle_beta   90.00
_cell.angle_gamma   90.00
#
_symmetry.space_group_name_H-M   'P 1'
#
loop_
_entity.id
_entity.type
_entity.pdbx_description
1 polymer ?
#
loop_
_entity_poly.entity_id
_entity_poly.type
_entity_poly.pdbx_seq_one_letter_code
_entity_poly.pdbx_strand_id
1 'polypeptide(L)'
;MPLPLPELVFGSLLERWNAYAPFTLSPGLRDFARECVGISHYDLKAWVVSVAGGRHAGFVGRCGYRVLRYDPYWARVLCLLADYAAYAGVGIKMAMGMGACRRADLDSAVSD
;
A
#
# COMPACT_ATOMS: atom_id res chain seq x y z
N MET A 1 -12.27 5.07 -11.14
CA MET A 1 -11.36 3.91 -11.00
C MET A 1 -10.70 4.01 -9.64
N PRO A 2 -10.76 2.99 -8.76
CA PRO A 2 -10.13 3.08 -7.44
C PRO A 2 -8.60 3.12 -7.63
N LEU A 3 -7.98 4.25 -7.29
CA LEU A 3 -6.53 4.40 -7.29
C LEU A 3 -5.98 3.99 -5.92
N PRO A 4 -4.80 3.36 -5.85
CA PRO A 4 -4.15 3.00 -4.60
C PRO A 4 -3.55 4.26 -3.95
N LEU A 5 -4.40 5.14 -3.43
CA LEU A 5 -3.98 6.37 -2.77
C LEU A 5 -3.08 6.06 -1.56
N PRO A 6 -2.00 6.82 -1.34
CA PRO A 6 -1.02 6.52 -0.29
C PRO A 6 -1.67 6.34 1.09
N GLU A 7 -2.57 7.23 1.49
CA GLU A 7 -3.24 7.19 2.79
C GLU A 7 -4.17 5.99 2.95
N LEU A 8 -4.69 5.42 1.86
CA LEU A 8 -5.50 4.21 1.90
C LEU A 8 -4.62 2.98 2.02
N VAL A 9 -3.55 2.91 1.22
CA VAL A 9 -2.62 1.79 1.22
C VAL A 9 -1.87 1.71 2.55
N PHE A 10 -1.11 2.75 2.88
CA PHE A 10 -0.31 2.80 4.11
C PHE A 10 -1.20 2.89 5.35
N GLY A 11 -2.37 3.52 5.28
CA GLY A 11 -3.33 3.52 6.37
C GLY A 11 -3.85 2.12 6.71
N SER A 12 -4.20 1.32 5.71
CA SER A 12 -4.66 -0.06 5.95
C SER A 12 -3.54 -0.97 6.49
N LEU A 13 -2.30 -0.72 6.10
CA LEU A 13 -1.12 -1.44 6.61
C LEU A 13 -0.81 -1.03 8.05
N LEU A 14 -0.93 0.27 8.36
CA LEU A 14 -0.75 0.82 9.69
C LEU A 14 -1.75 0.23 10.69
N GLU A 15 -3.03 0.14 10.31
CA GLU A 15 -4.07 -0.48 11.14
C GLU A 15 -3.74 -1.92 11.49
N ARG A 16 -3.28 -2.70 10.50
CA ARG A 16 -2.91 -4.10 10.70
C ARG A 16 -1.61 -4.27 11.46
N TRP A 17 -0.62 -3.42 11.20
CA TRP A 17 0.60 -3.38 12.02
C TRP A 17 0.23 -3.15 13.48
N ASN A 18 -0.52 -2.10 13.79
CA ASN A 18 -0.89 -1.77 15.16
C ASN A 18 -1.79 -2.81 15.84
N ALA A 19 -2.49 -3.65 15.07
CA ALA A 19 -3.29 -4.75 15.61
C ALA A 19 -2.46 -5.98 16.01
N TYR A 20 -1.32 -6.23 15.36
CA TYR A 20 -0.61 -7.51 15.48
C TYR A 20 0.89 -7.41 15.82
N ALA A 21 1.51 -6.25 15.63
CA ALA A 21 2.94 -6.04 15.87
C ALA A 21 3.22 -5.70 17.35
N PRO A 22 4.44 -5.98 17.86
CA PRO A 22 4.80 -5.77 19.26
C PRO A 22 4.92 -4.30 19.68
N PHE A 23 4.89 -3.36 18.73
CA PHE A 23 4.90 -1.93 19.03
C PHE A 23 4.00 -1.16 18.06
N THR A 24 3.48 -0.05 18.58
CA THR A 24 2.54 0.82 17.86
C THR A 24 3.29 1.89 17.06
N LEU A 25 2.91 2.03 15.80
CA LEU A 25 3.31 3.14 14.95
C LEU A 25 2.31 4.30 15.11
N SER A 26 2.82 5.53 14.98
CA SER A 26 2.00 6.73 15.15
C SER A 26 0.87 6.79 14.11
N PRO A 27 -0.38 7.11 14.53
CA PRO A 27 -1.51 7.29 13.61
C PRO A 27 -1.28 8.44 12.61
N GLY A 28 -0.41 9.40 12.95
CA GLY A 28 -0.05 10.53 12.08
C GLY A 28 0.61 10.12 10.76
N LEU A 29 1.05 8.85 10.62
CA LEU A 29 1.54 8.33 9.36
C LEU A 29 0.49 8.41 8.24
N ARG A 30 -0.80 8.25 8.56
CA ARG A 30 -1.88 8.33 7.57
C ARG A 30 -1.97 9.74 6.97
N ASP A 31 -1.83 10.76 7.81
CA ASP A 31 -1.85 12.16 7.36
C ASP A 31 -0.57 12.51 6.62
N PHE A 32 0.59 12.03 7.09
CA PHE A 32 1.84 12.15 6.33
C PHE A 32 1.73 11.50 4.95
N ALA A 33 1.15 10.30 4.84
CA ALA A 33 0.94 9.64 3.56
C ALA A 33 0.02 10.46 2.64
N ARG A 34 -1.05 11.05 3.19
CA ARG A 34 -1.97 11.91 2.43
C ARG A 34 -1.28 13.18 1.91
N GLU A 35 -0.51 13.84 2.75
CA GLU A 35 -0.03 15.20 2.49
C GLU A 35 1.37 15.25 1.88
N CYS A 36 2.21 14.25 2.17
CA CYS A 36 3.64 14.28 1.88
C CYS A 36 4.09 13.14 0.96
N VAL A 37 3.17 12.27 0.51
CA VAL A 37 3.48 11.17 -0.42
C VAL A 37 2.63 11.30 -1.67
N GLY A 38 3.27 11.23 -2.83
CA GLY A 38 2.62 11.21 -4.14
C GLY A 38 2.77 9.87 -4.84
N ILE A 39 1.91 9.61 -5.82
CA ILE A 39 2.09 8.51 -6.77
C ILE A 39 3.11 8.97 -7.83
N SER A 40 4.20 8.22 -8.00
CA SER A 40 5.28 8.56 -8.94
C SER A 40 5.13 7.91 -10.30
N HIS A 41 4.69 6.66 -10.32
CA HIS A 41 4.41 5.88 -11.53
C HIS A 41 3.34 4.84 -11.18
N TYR A 42 2.54 4.45 -12.16
CA TYR A 42 1.59 3.35 -11.99
C TYR A 42 1.37 2.64 -13.33
N ASP A 43 1.38 1.31 -13.28
CA ASP A 43 0.88 0.43 -14.34
C ASP A 43 -0.17 -0.45 -13.69
N LEU A 44 -1.43 -0.04 -13.80
CA LEU A 44 -2.54 -0.65 -13.09
C LEU A 44 -3.65 -1.01 -14.08
N LYS A 45 -4.14 -2.24 -13.96
CA LYS A 45 -5.30 -2.72 -14.69
C LYS A 45 -6.45 -2.91 -13.70
N ALA A 46 -7.61 -2.34 -14.03
CA ALA A 46 -8.83 -2.64 -13.29
C ALA A 46 -9.12 -4.13 -13.44
N TRP A 47 -9.42 -4.79 -12.33
CA TRP A 47 -9.74 -6.21 -12.30
C TRP A 47 -11.02 -6.41 -11.49
N VAL A 48 -11.97 -7.13 -12.06
CA VAL A 48 -13.20 -7.51 -11.36
C VAL A 48 -13.13 -9.00 -11.09
N VAL A 49 -13.16 -9.36 -9.80
CA VAL A 49 -13.16 -10.75 -9.38
C VAL A 49 -14.49 -11.10 -8.73
N SER A 50 -15.00 -12.29 -9.03
CA SER A 50 -16.13 -12.88 -8.32
C SER A 50 -15.58 -13.66 -7.12
N VAL A 51 -15.84 -13.16 -5.93
CA VAL A 51 -15.57 -13.84 -4.66
C VAL A 51 -16.89 -14.05 -3.92
N ALA A 52 -16.92 -14.92 -2.90
CA ALA A 52 -18.14 -15.10 -2.11
C ALA A 52 -18.66 -13.73 -1.60
N GLY A 53 -19.96 -13.50 -1.82
CA GLY A 53 -20.61 -12.22 -1.57
C GLY A 53 -20.58 -11.24 -2.75
N GLY A 54 -20.19 -11.64 -3.97
CA GLY A 54 -20.45 -10.89 -5.21
C GLY A 54 -19.22 -10.45 -5.99
N ARG A 55 -19.44 -9.62 -7.03
CA ARG A 55 -18.37 -9.05 -7.86
C ARG A 55 -17.71 -7.88 -7.17
N HIS A 56 -16.38 -7.93 -7.03
CA HIS A 56 -15.58 -6.88 -6.41
C HIS A 56 -14.62 -6.31 -7.43
N ALA A 57 -14.67 -4.99 -7.61
CA ALA A 57 -13.72 -4.28 -8.44
C ALA A 57 -12.47 -3.93 -7.61
N GLY A 58 -11.31 -4.17 -8.18
CA GLY A 58 -10.01 -3.80 -7.64
C GLY A 58 -9.04 -3.49 -8.77
N PHE A 59 -7.75 -3.59 -8.46
CA PHE A 59 -6.68 -3.34 -9.41
C PHE A 59 -5.56 -4.36 -9.20
N VAL A 60 -4.84 -4.65 -10.29
CA VAL A 60 -3.62 -5.45 -10.30
C VAL A 60 -2.56 -4.69 -11.09
N GLY A 61 -1.29 -4.81 -10.66
CA GLY A 61 -0.17 -4.14 -11.31
C GLY A 61 0.80 -3.52 -10.32
N ARG A 62 1.48 -2.46 -10.74
CA ARG A 62 2.52 -1.76 -9.98
C ARG A 62 2.13 -0.32 -9.71
N CYS A 63 2.42 0.16 -8.50
CA CYS A 63 2.27 1.56 -8.13
C CYS A 63 3.48 1.99 -7.32
N GLY A 64 4.17 3.04 -7.79
CA GLY A 64 5.28 3.68 -7.11
C GLY A 64 4.81 4.85 -6.27
N TYR A 65 5.38 4.96 -5.08
CA TYR A 65 5.15 6.09 -4.17
C TYR A 65 6.45 6.88 -4.03
N ARG A 66 6.33 8.21 -3.97
CA ARG A 66 7.45 9.12 -3.73
C ARG A 66 7.12 10.06 -2.58
N VAL A 67 8.03 10.14 -1.62
CA VAL A 67 7.97 11.14 -0.55
C VAL A 67 8.32 12.50 -1.15
N LEU A 68 7.38 13.43 -1.11
CA LEU A 68 7.49 14.79 -1.64
C LEU A 68 8.09 15.76 -0.62
N ARG A 69 7.79 15.55 0.66
CA ARG A 69 8.38 16.27 1.79
C ARG A 69 9.09 15.27 2.67
N TYR A 70 10.42 15.25 2.58
CA TYR A 70 11.22 14.24 3.24
C TYR A 70 11.26 14.47 4.75
N ASP A 71 10.89 13.42 5.48
CA ASP A 71 11.13 13.28 6.90
C ASP A 71 11.73 11.88 7.12
N PRO A 72 12.90 11.76 7.78
CA PRO A 72 13.58 10.47 7.92
C PRO A 72 12.79 9.43 8.70
N TYR A 73 12.01 9.84 9.71
CA TYR A 73 11.20 8.93 10.52
C TYR A 73 10.06 8.39 9.68
N TRP A 74 9.28 9.27 9.06
CA TRP A 74 8.13 8.86 8.26
C TRP A 74 8.54 8.05 7.03
N ALA A 75 9.63 8.42 6.35
CA ALA A 75 10.15 7.66 5.22
C ALA A 75 10.51 6.22 5.61
N ARG A 76 11.18 6.04 6.76
CA ARG A 76 11.51 4.70 7.29
C ARG A 76 10.28 3.89 7.65
N VAL A 77 9.28 4.52 8.26
CA VAL A 77 8.02 3.85 8.60
C VAL A 77 7.25 3.43 7.34
N LEU A 78 7.24 4.24 6.29
CA LEU A 78 6.66 3.86 4.99
C LEU A 78 7.37 2.66 4.37
N CYS A 79 8.70 2.63 4.39
CA CYS A 79 9.48 1.48 3.92
C CYS A 79 9.18 0.22 4.74
N LEU A 80 9.13 0.33 6.06
CA LEU A 80 8.76 -0.76 6.96
C LEU A 80 7.39 -1.35 6.59
N LEU A 81 6.38 -0.50 6.40
CA LEU A 81 5.04 -0.96 6.02
C LEU A 81 5.00 -1.54 4.60
N ALA A 82 5.79 -1.00 3.67
CA ALA A 82 5.89 -1.55 2.32
C ALA A 82 6.48 -2.97 2.30
N ASP A 83 7.46 -3.24 3.17
CA ASP A 83 8.03 -4.58 3.34
C ASP A 83 7.05 -5.51 4.06
N TYR A 84 6.33 -5.00 5.06
CA TYR A 84 5.27 -5.73 5.77
C TYR A 84 4.10 -6.13 4.86
N ALA A 85 3.83 -5.37 3.81
CA ALA A 85 2.71 -5.60 2.89
C ALA A 85 2.72 -7.00 2.24
N ALA A 86 3.91 -7.60 2.05
CA ALA A 86 4.08 -8.98 1.56
C ALA A 86 3.38 -10.04 2.43
N TYR A 87 3.26 -9.76 3.73
CA TYR A 87 2.65 -10.67 4.70
C TYR A 87 1.23 -10.24 5.05
N ALA A 88 1.01 -8.92 5.17
CA ALA A 88 -0.24 -8.38 5.63
C ALA A 88 -1.30 -8.33 4.53
N GLY A 89 -0.90 -8.09 3.27
CA GLY A 89 -1.76 -7.65 2.16
C GLY A 89 -2.12 -6.16 2.23
N VAL A 90 -2.99 -5.66 1.35
CA VAL A 90 -3.54 -4.30 1.36
C VAL A 90 -5.04 -4.33 1.06
N GLY A 91 -5.84 -3.61 1.85
CA GLY A 91 -7.28 -3.48 1.64
C GLY A 91 -8.11 -4.59 2.30
N ILE A 92 -9.17 -5.04 1.60
CA ILE A 92 -10.19 -5.96 2.14
C ILE A 92 -10.13 -7.34 1.50
N LYS A 93 -10.79 -8.32 2.13
CA LYS A 93 -10.98 -9.70 1.60
C LYS A 93 -9.67 -10.44 1.28
N MET A 94 -8.64 -10.19 2.08
CA MET A 94 -7.31 -10.77 1.87
C MET A 94 -7.28 -12.29 2.06
N ALA A 95 -8.08 -12.82 2.99
CA ALA A 95 -8.30 -14.26 3.15
C ALA A 95 -8.92 -14.94 1.90
N MET A 96 -9.46 -14.16 0.96
CA MET A 96 -10.01 -14.63 -0.31
C MET A 96 -9.07 -14.39 -1.50
N GLY A 97 -7.80 -14.09 -1.24
CA GLY A 97 -6.77 -13.87 -2.26
C GLY A 97 -6.70 -12.45 -2.83
N MET A 98 -7.51 -11.50 -2.33
CA MET A 98 -7.45 -10.09 -2.75
C MET A 98 -6.36 -9.32 -1.99
N GLY A 99 -5.82 -8.25 -2.57
CA GLY A 99 -4.92 -7.35 -1.85
C GLY A 99 -3.51 -7.89 -1.57
N ALA A 100 -3.16 -9.07 -2.09
CA ALA A 100 -1.77 -9.55 -2.05
C ALA A 100 -0.87 -8.59 -2.84
N CYS A 101 0.14 -8.05 -2.17
CA CYS A 101 1.10 -7.13 -2.76
C CYS A 101 2.45 -7.29 -2.06
N ARG A 102 3.52 -6.85 -2.71
CA ARG A 102 4.88 -6.84 -2.15
C ARG A 102 5.61 -5.63 -2.67
N ARG A 103 6.62 -5.16 -1.94
CA ARG A 103 7.53 -4.14 -2.47
C ARG A 103 8.25 -4.69 -3.71
N ALA A 104 8.27 -3.90 -4.78
CA ALA A 104 9.08 -4.19 -5.96
C ALA A 104 10.47 -3.56 -5.79
N ASP A 105 11.50 -4.24 -6.26
CA ASP A 105 12.87 -3.72 -6.22
C ASP A 105 13.02 -2.54 -7.18
N LEU A 106 13.72 -1.50 -6.74
CA LEU A 106 13.88 -0.24 -7.47
C LEU A 106 14.51 -0.42 -8.87
N ASP A 107 15.33 -1.46 -9.05
CA ASP A 107 16.02 -1.75 -10.31
C ASP A 107 15.07 -2.21 -11.43
N SER A 108 13.89 -2.71 -11.08
CA SER A 108 12.91 -3.21 -12.05
C SER A 108 11.90 -2.15 -12.54
N ALA A 109 12.07 -0.90 -12.10
CA ALA A 109 11.27 0.25 -12.52
C ALA A 109 11.99 1.19 -13.51
N VAL A 110 13.26 0.91 -13.81
CA VAL A 110 14.05 1.61 -14.85
C VAL A 110 14.39 0.60 -15.93
N SER A 111 13.44 0.35 -16.81
CA SER A 111 13.74 -0.12 -18.16
C SER A 111 13.00 0.83 -19.09
N ASP A 112 13.77 1.45 -19.98
CA ASP A 112 13.35 2.43 -20.99
C ASP A 112 12.02 2.07 -21.69
#